data_AF-A0AAP9QFY1-F1
#
_entry.id   AF-A0AAP9QFY1-F1
#
_cell.length_a   1.000
_cell.length_b   1.000
_cell.length_c   1.000
_cell.angle_alpha   90.00
_cell.angle_beta   90.00
_cell.angle_gamma   90.00
#
_symmetry.space_group_name_H-M   'P 1'
#
loop_
_entity.id
_entity.type
_entity.pdbx_description
1 polymer ?
#
loop_
_entity_poly.entity_id
_entity_poly.type
_entity_poly.pdbx_seq_one_letter_code
_entity_poly.pdbx_strand_id
1 'polypeptide(L)' 'MSKRFDITDGTFATTKKNGLIYTEELGWIDLGHAQGDDARFLKKKLEQEQWAKYYNEFNDWYFPVNYYQEMGKIYLG' A
#
# COMPACT_ATOMS: atom_id res chain seq x y z
N MET A 1 10.21 1.07 7.75
CA MET A 1 10.41 0.15 8.90
C MET A 1 9.72 0.78 10.10
N SER A 2 8.65 0.16 10.59
CA SER A 2 7.77 0.73 11.62
C SER A 2 8.53 0.90 12.93
N LYS A 3 8.38 2.04 13.60
CA LYS A 3 9.04 2.35 14.88
C LYS A 3 8.11 2.06 16.05
N ARG A 4 8.66 1.86 17.24
CA ARG A 4 7.85 1.73 18.48
C ARG A 4 6.88 2.90 18.69
N PHE A 5 7.23 4.09 18.21
CA PHE A 5 6.38 5.28 18.30
C PHE A 5 5.15 5.24 17.36
N ASP A 6 5.11 4.30 16.41
CA ASP A 6 3.95 4.10 15.55
C ASP A 6 2.90 3.19 16.21
N ILE A 7 3.24 2.50 17.31
CA ILE A 7 2.29 1.65 18.05
C ILE A 7 1.18 2.53 18.64
N THR A 8 -0.07 2.17 18.37
CA THR A 8 -1.25 2.85 18.88
C THR A 8 -2.25 1.85 19.45
N ASP A 9 -3.15 2.35 20.29
CA ASP A 9 -4.27 1.57 20.81
C ASP A 9 -5.26 1.24 19.67
N GLY A 10 -5.78 0.00 19.67
CA GLY A 10 -6.77 -0.51 18.72
C GLY A 10 -8.08 0.28 18.72
N THR A 11 -8.39 1.00 19.80
CA THR A 11 -9.54 1.91 19.89
C THR A 11 -9.53 2.98 18.80
N PHE A 12 -8.35 3.33 18.26
CA PHE A 12 -8.20 4.31 17.18
C PHE A 12 -8.13 3.69 15.78
N ALA A 13 -8.31 2.36 15.65
CA ALA A 13 -8.15 1.65 14.38
C ALA A 13 -9.03 2.19 13.24
N THR A 14 -10.23 2.68 13.58
CA THR A 14 -11.21 3.19 12.59
C THR A 14 -11.06 4.68 12.29
N THR A 15 -10.28 5.42 13.08
CA THR A 15 -10.17 6.89 12.98
C THR A 15 -8.79 7.38 12.58
N LYS A 16 -7.73 6.60 12.86
CA LYS A 16 -6.36 6.94 12.45
C LYS A 16 -6.04 6.41 11.05
N LYS A 17 -5.39 7.26 10.26
CA LYS A 17 -4.87 6.93 8.91
C LYS A 17 -3.54 6.16 8.93
N ASN A 18 -2.88 6.09 10.09
CA ASN A 18 -1.58 5.44 10.24
C ASN A 18 -1.39 4.93 11.67
N GLY A 19 -0.41 4.04 11.83
CA GLY A 19 -0.05 3.44 13.10
C GLY A 19 -0.04 1.92 13.01
N LEU A 20 0.55 1.30 14.03
CA LEU A 20 0.64 -0.14 14.19
C LEU A 20 -0.25 -0.53 15.38
N ILE A 21 -1.21 -1.42 15.15
CA ILE A 21 -2.05 -1.97 16.22
C ILE A 21 -1.77 -3.47 16.36
N TYR A 22 -1.94 -4.00 17.56
CA TYR A 22 -1.93 -5.45 17.77
C TYR A 22 -3.37 -5.93 17.96
N THR A 23 -3.70 -7.05 17.35
CA THR A 23 -4.92 -7.83 17.59
C THR A 23 -4.53 -9.24 18.01
N GLU A 24 -5.35 -9.89 18.82
CA GLU A 24 -5.05 -11.26 19.27
C GLU A 24 -5.17 -12.26 18.12
N GLU A 25 -6.12 -12.06 17.22
CA GLU A 25 -6.39 -12.99 16.11
C GLU A 25 -5.47 -12.79 14.90
N LEU A 26 -5.14 -11.55 14.52
CA LEU A 26 -4.39 -11.25 13.29
C LEU A 26 -2.95 -10.78 13.56
N GLY A 27 -2.59 -10.53 14.82
CA GLY A 27 -1.30 -9.98 15.22
C GLY A 27 -1.16 -8.49 14.89
N TRP A 28 0.05 -8.08 14.49
CA TRP A 28 0.36 -6.69 14.17
C TRP A 28 -0.22 -6.26 12.83
N ILE A 29 -1.02 -5.19 12.84
CA ILE A 29 -1.66 -4.59 11.66
C ILE A 29 -1.11 -3.18 11.46
N ASP A 30 -0.62 -2.89 10.25
CA ASP A 30 -0.31 -1.54 9.80
C ASP A 30 -1.60 -0.87 9.29
N LEU A 31 -2.08 0.14 10.02
CA LEU A 31 -3.31 0.85 9.69
C LEU A 31 -3.23 1.64 8.40
N GLY A 32 -2.05 2.09 7.97
CA GLY A 32 -1.90 2.80 6.70
C GLY A 32 -2.14 1.87 5.52
N HIS A 33 -1.64 0.63 5.60
CA HIS A 33 -1.74 -0.35 4.52
C HIS A 33 -3.06 -1.12 4.56
N ALA A 34 -3.56 -1.44 5.75
CA ALA A 34 -4.80 -2.21 5.93
C ALA A 34 -6.05 -1.48 5.41
N GLN A 35 -5.98 -0.15 5.23
CA GLN A 35 -7.07 0.61 4.62
C GLN A 35 -7.27 0.29 3.14
N GLY A 36 -6.24 -0.24 2.46
CA GLY A 36 -6.31 -0.66 1.06
C GLY A 36 -6.32 0.49 0.05
N ASP A 37 -5.97 1.70 0.46
CA ASP A 37 -5.85 2.85 -0.44
C ASP A 37 -4.77 2.63 -1.50
N ASP A 38 -3.63 2.07 -1.10
CA ASP A 38 -2.53 1.72 -2.01
C ASP A 38 -2.99 0.75 -3.12
N ALA A 39 -3.76 -0.28 -2.73
CA ALA A 39 -4.31 -1.25 -3.68
C ALA A 39 -5.35 -0.61 -4.61
N ARG A 40 -6.23 0.26 -4.08
CA ARG A 40 -7.19 1.02 -4.89
C ARG A 40 -6.48 1.95 -5.88
N PHE A 41 -5.40 2.59 -5.47
CA PHE A 41 -4.61 3.46 -6.32
C PHE A 41 -3.90 2.68 -7.43
N LEU A 42 -3.29 1.54 -7.11
CA LEU A 42 -2.67 0.65 -8.11
C LEU A 42 -3.71 0.13 -9.12
N LYS A 43 -4.89 -0.30 -8.65
CA LYS A 43 -5.99 -0.73 -9.52
C LYS A 43 -6.40 0.37 -10.50
N LYS A 44 -6.55 1.62 -10.03
CA LYS A 44 -6.88 2.75 -10.90
C LYS A 44 -5.79 3.01 -11.94
N LYS A 45 -4.51 2.90 -11.58
CA LYS A 45 -3.40 3.01 -12.55
C LYS A 45 -3.50 1.94 -13.63
N LEU A 46 -3.75 0.69 -13.25
CA LEU A 46 -3.91 -0.42 -14.19
C LEU A 46 -5.10 -0.20 -15.14
N GLU A 47 -6.23 0.29 -14.62
CA GLU A 47 -7.43 0.58 -15.43
C GLU A 47 -7.24 1.75 -16.40
N GLN A 48 -6.30 2.65 -16.12
CA GLN A 48 -6.02 3.83 -16.94
C GLN A 48 -4.83 3.65 -17.88
N GLU A 49 -4.06 2.56 -17.75
CA GLU A 49 -2.91 2.32 -18.60
C GLU A 49 -3.35 1.94 -20.02
N GLN A 50 -2.80 2.63 -21.01
CA GLN A 50 -3.20 2.47 -22.42
C GLN A 50 -2.03 2.06 -23.32
N TRP A 51 -0.80 2.09 -22.81
CA TRP A 51 0.41 1.87 -23.61
C TRP A 51 0.99 0.48 -23.37
N ALA A 52 0.45 -0.51 -24.07
CA ALA A 52 1.05 -1.84 -24.09
C ALA A 52 2.45 -1.77 -24.73
N LYS A 53 3.43 -2.38 -24.08
CA LYS A 53 4.79 -2.55 -24.58
C LYS A 53 5.08 -4.03 -24.76
N TYR A 54 5.63 -4.39 -25.92
CA TYR A 54 6.10 -5.74 -26.18
C TYR A 54 7.45 -5.97 -25.49
N TYR A 55 7.59 -7.09 -24.80
CA TYR A 55 8.82 -7.49 -24.12
C TYR A 55 9.35 -8.77 -24.76
N ASN A 56 10.45 -8.66 -25.52
CA ASN A 56 11.08 -9.79 -26.21
C ASN A 56 11.47 -10.94 -25.25
N GLU A 57 11.87 -10.61 -24.03
CA GLU A 57 12.24 -11.58 -22.99
C GLU A 57 11.07 -12.48 -22.56
N PHE A 58 9.83 -12.01 -22.70
CA PHE A 58 8.61 -12.73 -22.36
C PHE A 58 7.80 -13.15 -23.60
N ASN A 59 8.19 -12.67 -24.78
CA ASN A 59 7.51 -12.88 -26.05
C ASN A 59 6.00 -12.53 -25.99
N ASP A 60 5.66 -11.46 -25.27
CA ASP A 60 4.27 -11.04 -25.04
C ASP A 60 4.15 -9.51 -24.77
N TRP A 61 2.92 -9.00 -24.80
CA TRP A 61 2.55 -7.61 -24.55
C TRP A 61 2.15 -7.38 -23.09
N TYR A 62 2.70 -6.33 -22.48
CA TYR A 62 2.41 -5.96 -21.09
C TYR A 62 2.13 -4.47 -20.96
N PHE A 63 1.35 -4.10 -19.94
CA PHE A 63 1.17 -2.72 -19.51
C PHE A 63 2.16 -2.39 -18.39
N PRO A 64 3.22 -1.61 -18.65
CA PRO A 64 4.21 -1.31 -17.63
C PRO A 64 3.62 -0.33 -16.60
N VAL A 65 3.53 -0.75 -15.34
CA VAL A 65 3.06 0.11 -14.25
C VAL A 65 4.20 0.37 -13.26
N ASN A 66 4.57 1.64 -13.12
CA ASN A 66 5.48 2.07 -12.06
C ASN A 66 4.72 2.24 -10.75
N TYR A 67 5.09 1.43 -9.76
CA TYR A 67 4.50 1.41 -8.43
C TYR A 67 5.58 1.49 -7.36
N TYR A 68 5.36 2.35 -6.36
CA TYR A 68 6.20 2.49 -5.18
C TYR A 68 5.31 2.38 -3.96
N GLN A 69 5.73 1.56 -3.00
CA GLN A 69 5.05 1.35 -1.73
C GLN A 69 6.09 1.33 -0.62
N GLU A 70 5.80 2.02 0.48
CA GLU A 70 6.65 2.03 1.66
C GLU A 70 5.83 1.85 2.94
N MET A 71 6.44 1.18 3.91
CA MET A 71 5.95 1.14 5.29
C MET A 71 6.51 2.36 6.03
N GLY A 72 5.82 3.50 5.91
CA GLY A 72 6.27 4.80 6.44
C GLY A 72 5.21 5.92 6.35
N LYS A 73 5.44 7.00 7.12
CA LYS A 73 4.62 8.22 7.02
C LYS A 73 5.01 8.96 5.75
N ILE A 74 4.06 9.14 4.83
CA ILE A 74 4.24 10.04 3.68
C ILE A 74 4.30 11.46 4.22
N TYR A 75 5.50 12.04 4.28
CA TYR A 75 5.66 13.47 4.47
C TYR A 75 5.43 14.14 3.12
N LEU A 76 4.25 14.74 2.94
CA LEU A 76 4.05 15.69 1.85
C LEU A 76 4.89 16.94 2.19
N GLY A 77 6.02 17.09 1.53
CA GLY A 77 6.84 18.31 1.53
C GLY A 77 6.31 19.32 0.53
#